data_AF-A0A2E0GA36-F1
#
_entry.id   AF-A0A2E0GA36-F1
#
_cell.length_a   1.000
_cell.length_b   1.000
_cell.length_c   1.000
_cell.angle_alpha   90.00
_cell.angle_beta   90.00
_cell.angle_gamma   90.00
#
_symmetry.space_group_name_H-M   'P 1'
#
loop_
_entity.id
_entity.type
_entity.pdbx_description
1 polymer ?
#
loop_
_entity_poly.entity_id
_entity_poly.type
_entity_poly.pdbx_seq_one_letter_code
_entity_poly.pdbx_strand_id
1 'polypeptide(L)'
;MKFSYLIKGVVASVFGAAMLLTGGTAQADYPCKEATFIVPYSPGGGSDQMARRLVPGLEEALGVGVNIVYKTGGGGAVGFSELHRSAPDGCTFSNTVVPNVIISSKGEGVGYKPGDFAYIGMTESSAGTLMVPKDSKYKTIEDFIAAANENPGMLTVAGTGGSGLSRWTQLESVLGIETTYVPVGGGVGKMIPMLAGSHVDGAATGANHATKHKGIVDAILVAGANEVPTLPGVPNEPDWNYVITWGLMAPPGTPSDIVETLNAALRSAASDPAVQDALTKGGYVTHDMTVAEVNAFMDAEIAKYAD
;
A
#
# COMPACT_ATOMS: atom_id res chain seq x y z
N MET A 1 -31.05 -81.85 5.48
CA MET A 1 -31.57 -80.95 4.43
C MET A 1 -32.05 -79.67 5.11
N LYS A 2 -31.42 -78.53 4.75
CA LYS A 2 -31.85 -77.13 4.93
C LYS A 2 -32.32 -76.64 6.31
N PHE A 3 -31.44 -75.96 7.05
CA PHE A 3 -31.82 -74.88 7.99
C PHE A 3 -30.61 -73.97 8.28
N SER A 4 -30.31 -73.01 7.41
CA SER A 4 -29.39 -71.89 7.71
C SER A 4 -29.35 -70.88 6.58
N TYR A 5 -30.37 -70.01 6.42
CA TYR A 5 -30.28 -68.86 5.49
C TYR A 5 -31.18 -67.66 5.81
N LEU A 6 -31.65 -67.48 7.05
CA LEU A 6 -32.71 -66.47 7.31
C LEU A 6 -32.50 -65.46 8.44
N ILE A 7 -31.29 -65.33 9.01
CA ILE A 7 -31.02 -64.30 10.04
C ILE A 7 -29.91 -63.30 9.64
N LYS A 8 -29.35 -63.38 8.42
CA LYS A 8 -28.37 -62.38 7.93
C LYS A 8 -29.00 -61.16 7.22
N GLY A 9 -30.32 -61.05 7.19
CA GLY A 9 -31.03 -60.07 6.35
C GLY A 9 -31.37 -58.72 6.99
N VAL A 10 -31.18 -58.52 8.30
CA VAL A 10 -31.69 -57.29 8.98
C VAL A 10 -30.59 -56.40 9.56
N VAL A 11 -29.35 -56.89 9.71
CA VAL A 11 -28.21 -56.05 10.18
C VAL A 11 -27.51 -55.32 9.02
N ALA A 12 -27.80 -55.69 7.77
CA ALA A 12 -27.17 -55.08 6.58
C ALA A 12 -27.82 -53.77 6.11
N SER A 13 -28.91 -53.31 6.73
CA SER A 13 -29.68 -52.15 6.25
C SER A 13 -29.49 -50.86 7.06
N VAL A 14 -28.69 -50.89 8.13
CA VAL A 14 -28.40 -49.68 8.95
C VAL A 14 -26.98 -49.15 8.74
N PHE A 15 -26.08 -49.94 8.13
CA PHE A 15 -24.70 -49.52 7.86
C PHE A 15 -24.49 -48.80 6.51
N GLY A 16 -25.54 -48.69 5.68
CA GLY A 16 -25.45 -48.08 4.34
C GLY A 16 -25.79 -46.58 4.27
N ALA A 17 -26.19 -45.95 5.38
CA ALA A 17 -26.70 -44.57 5.37
C ALA A 17 -25.73 -43.52 5.93
N ALA A 18 -24.49 -43.90 6.28
CA ALA A 18 -23.56 -43.01 7.00
C ALA A 18 -22.38 -42.46 6.17
N MET A 19 -22.33 -42.66 4.84
CA MET A 19 -21.16 -42.32 4.00
C MET A 19 -21.36 -41.18 2.99
N LEU A 20 -22.43 -40.39 3.06
CA LEU A 20 -22.72 -39.35 2.05
C LEU A 20 -22.57 -37.89 2.53
N LEU A 21 -21.87 -37.62 3.64
CA LEU A 21 -21.72 -36.25 4.16
C LEU A 21 -20.27 -35.76 4.30
N THR A 22 -19.29 -36.44 3.71
CA THR A 22 -18.01 -35.79 3.42
C THR A 22 -18.13 -35.01 2.10
N GLY A 23 -19.07 -34.07 2.05
CA GLY A 23 -18.98 -32.97 1.11
C GLY A 23 -17.77 -32.15 1.54
N GLY A 24 -16.59 -32.50 1.02
CA GLY A 24 -15.49 -31.55 1.02
C GLY A 24 -16.05 -30.26 0.47
N THR A 25 -15.93 -29.17 1.22
CA THR A 25 -16.19 -27.85 0.69
C THR A 25 -15.25 -27.70 -0.49
N ALA A 26 -15.74 -27.97 -1.69
CA ALA A 26 -15.09 -27.52 -2.91
C ALA A 26 -15.11 -26.01 -2.75
N GLN A 27 -13.99 -25.46 -2.28
CA GLN A 27 -13.77 -24.03 -2.32
C GLN A 27 -14.01 -23.66 -3.77
N ALA A 28 -15.06 -22.87 -4.01
CA ALA A 28 -15.39 -22.47 -5.37
C ALA A 28 -14.11 -21.87 -5.96
N ASP A 29 -13.68 -22.40 -7.11
CA ASP A 29 -12.49 -21.89 -7.78
C ASP A 29 -12.64 -20.37 -7.95
N TYR A 30 -11.56 -19.63 -7.70
CA TYR A 30 -11.55 -18.18 -7.90
C TYR A 30 -11.98 -17.86 -9.35
N PRO A 31 -12.76 -16.79 -9.61
CA PRO A 31 -13.47 -16.62 -10.88
C PRO A 31 -12.57 -16.47 -12.11
N CYS A 32 -11.25 -16.35 -11.94
CA CYS A 32 -10.28 -16.18 -13.01
C CYS A 32 -9.21 -17.28 -13.00
N LYS A 33 -8.52 -17.44 -14.14
CA LYS A 33 -7.37 -18.35 -14.24
C LYS A 33 -6.06 -17.71 -13.77
N GLU A 34 -5.98 -16.39 -13.90
CA GLU A 34 -4.89 -15.53 -13.47
C GLU A 34 -5.47 -14.17 -13.08
N ALA A 35 -4.91 -13.55 -12.04
CA ALA A 35 -5.27 -12.21 -11.61
C ALA A 35 -4.17 -11.20 -11.98
N THR A 36 -4.56 -9.93 -12.12
CA THR A 36 -3.67 -8.81 -12.38
C THR A 36 -3.59 -7.90 -11.17
N PHE A 37 -2.38 -7.72 -10.64
CA PHE A 37 -2.06 -6.71 -9.63
C PHE A 37 -1.49 -5.48 -10.34
N ILE A 38 -2.28 -4.41 -10.43
CA ILE A 38 -1.81 -3.11 -10.91
C ILE A 38 -0.99 -2.41 -9.82
N VAL A 39 0.27 -2.09 -10.13
CA VAL A 39 1.12 -1.23 -9.29
C VAL A 39 1.19 0.16 -9.94
N PRO A 40 0.67 1.22 -9.31
CA PRO A 40 0.52 2.55 -9.93
C PRO A 40 1.84 3.38 -9.97
N TYR A 41 2.96 2.79 -9.58
CA TYR A 41 4.28 3.43 -9.47
C TYR A 41 5.40 2.57 -10.05
N SER A 42 6.60 3.14 -10.19
CA SER A 42 7.77 2.41 -10.68
C SER A 42 8.25 1.37 -9.66
N PRO A 43 8.93 0.30 -10.12
CA PRO A 43 9.57 -0.69 -9.24
C PRO A 43 10.48 -0.04 -8.20
N GLY A 44 10.56 -0.63 -7.01
CA GLY A 44 11.41 -0.17 -5.90
C GLY A 44 10.70 0.75 -4.88
N GLY A 45 9.57 1.34 -5.22
CA GLY A 45 8.75 2.15 -4.31
C GLY A 45 7.91 1.31 -3.32
N GLY A 46 7.28 1.94 -2.32
CA GLY A 46 6.48 1.25 -1.31
C GLY A 46 5.40 0.32 -1.88
N SER A 47 4.69 0.74 -2.93
CA SER A 47 3.64 -0.06 -3.58
C SER A 47 4.15 -1.34 -4.25
N ASP A 48 5.31 -1.29 -4.89
CA ASP A 48 5.98 -2.47 -5.47
C ASP A 48 6.47 -3.41 -4.36
N GLN A 49 7.01 -2.86 -3.28
CA GLN A 49 7.46 -3.66 -2.15
C GLN A 49 6.30 -4.37 -1.45
N MET A 50 5.16 -3.70 -1.29
CA MET A 50 3.93 -4.32 -0.77
C MET A 50 3.48 -5.46 -1.69
N ALA A 51 3.36 -5.18 -3.00
CA ALA A 51 2.91 -6.18 -3.97
C ALA A 51 3.79 -7.45 -3.93
N ARG A 52 5.11 -7.29 -3.94
CA ARG A 52 6.05 -8.43 -3.89
C ARG A 52 5.99 -9.23 -2.59
N ARG A 53 5.67 -8.59 -1.46
CA ARG A 53 5.46 -9.30 -0.19
C ARG A 53 4.16 -10.11 -0.19
N LEU A 54 3.09 -9.55 -0.76
CA LEU A 54 1.76 -10.13 -0.67
C LEU A 54 1.45 -11.15 -1.76
N VAL A 55 2.00 -10.99 -2.97
CA VAL A 55 1.69 -11.85 -4.13
C VAL A 55 1.80 -13.34 -3.84
N PRO A 56 2.88 -13.88 -3.22
CA PRO A 56 2.96 -15.31 -2.94
C PRO A 56 1.80 -15.82 -2.07
N GLY A 57 1.43 -15.08 -1.03
CA GLY A 57 0.31 -15.43 -0.15
C GLY A 57 -1.06 -15.24 -0.83
N LEU A 58 -1.19 -14.26 -1.73
CA LEU A 58 -2.38 -14.08 -2.55
C LEU A 58 -2.54 -15.24 -3.53
N GLU A 59 -1.48 -15.69 -4.18
CA GLU A 59 -1.50 -16.84 -5.10
C GLU A 59 -1.91 -18.12 -4.37
N GLU A 60 -1.36 -18.36 -3.19
CA GLU A 60 -1.73 -19.50 -2.34
C GLU A 60 -3.20 -19.44 -1.92
N ALA A 61 -3.67 -18.28 -1.44
CA ALA A 61 -5.03 -18.12 -0.94
C ALA A 61 -6.09 -18.17 -2.04
N LEU A 62 -5.78 -17.63 -3.23
CA LEU A 62 -6.72 -17.57 -4.36
C LEU A 62 -6.63 -18.80 -5.27
N GLY A 63 -5.53 -19.55 -5.21
CA GLY A 63 -5.30 -20.73 -6.07
C GLY A 63 -5.01 -20.40 -7.53
N VAL A 64 -4.64 -19.14 -7.83
CA VAL A 64 -4.40 -18.63 -9.19
C VAL A 64 -3.14 -17.77 -9.21
N GLY A 65 -2.47 -17.67 -10.35
CA GLY A 65 -1.30 -16.80 -10.49
C GLY A 65 -1.68 -15.31 -10.39
N VAL A 66 -0.79 -14.47 -9.84
CA VAL A 66 -1.01 -13.02 -9.70
C VAL A 66 0.11 -12.26 -10.41
N ASN A 67 -0.22 -11.65 -11.55
CA ASN A 67 0.72 -10.92 -12.38
C ASN A 67 0.81 -9.44 -11.98
N ILE A 68 2.01 -8.98 -11.59
CA ILE A 68 2.27 -7.55 -11.32
C ILE A 68 2.41 -6.78 -12.63
N VAL A 69 1.56 -5.76 -12.83
CA VAL A 69 1.58 -4.86 -13.98
C VAL A 69 1.78 -3.42 -13.52
N TYR A 70 2.86 -2.79 -13.97
CA TYR A 70 3.16 -1.40 -13.60
C TYR A 70 2.42 -0.41 -14.51
N LYS A 71 1.65 0.51 -13.92
CA LYS A 71 0.90 1.57 -14.60
C LYS A 71 1.25 2.93 -14.00
N THR A 72 2.40 3.46 -14.38
CA THR A 72 2.99 4.66 -13.73
C THR A 72 2.49 5.97 -14.33
N GLY A 73 2.30 7.02 -13.52
CA GLY A 73 2.07 8.38 -14.01
C GLY A 73 1.09 9.18 -13.14
N GLY A 74 1.14 10.50 -13.23
CA GLY A 74 0.18 11.40 -12.56
C GLY A 74 0.10 11.24 -11.03
N GLY A 75 1.21 10.91 -10.35
CA GLY A 75 1.18 10.63 -8.91
C GLY A 75 0.36 9.39 -8.52
N GLY A 76 0.15 8.46 -9.47
CA GLY A 76 -0.65 7.26 -9.32
C GLY A 76 -1.93 7.27 -10.15
N ALA A 77 -2.40 8.46 -10.58
CA ALA A 77 -3.65 8.64 -11.31
C ALA A 77 -3.82 7.69 -12.49
N VAL A 78 -2.76 7.44 -13.27
CA VAL A 78 -2.83 6.56 -14.46
C VAL A 78 -3.21 5.13 -14.07
N GLY A 79 -2.59 4.58 -13.02
CA GLY A 79 -2.89 3.22 -12.55
C GLY A 79 -4.26 3.13 -11.89
N PHE A 80 -4.65 4.13 -11.10
CA PHE A 80 -5.98 4.18 -10.48
C PHE A 80 -7.10 4.30 -11.52
N SER A 81 -6.89 5.11 -12.57
CA SER A 81 -7.85 5.26 -13.68
C SER A 81 -7.96 3.98 -14.52
N GLU A 82 -6.86 3.25 -14.68
CA GLU A 82 -6.87 1.95 -15.34
C GLU A 82 -7.68 0.93 -14.54
N LEU A 83 -7.46 0.86 -13.22
CA LEU A 83 -8.25 0.00 -12.35
C LEU A 83 -9.74 0.37 -12.42
N HIS A 84 -10.07 1.65 -12.34
CA HIS A 84 -11.45 2.12 -12.38
C HIS A 84 -12.19 1.67 -13.66
N ARG A 85 -11.48 1.54 -14.78
CA ARG A 85 -12.02 1.08 -16.07
C ARG A 85 -11.97 -0.43 -16.27
N SER A 86 -11.36 -1.18 -15.34
CA SER A 86 -11.22 -2.63 -15.44
C SER A 86 -12.53 -3.35 -15.12
N ALA A 87 -12.64 -4.62 -15.51
CA ALA A 87 -13.83 -5.42 -15.23
C ALA A 87 -13.97 -5.67 -13.71
N PRO A 88 -15.16 -5.52 -13.13
CA PRO A 88 -15.41 -5.74 -11.70
C PRO A 88 -15.63 -7.22 -11.37
N ASP A 89 -14.79 -8.10 -11.88
CA ASP A 89 -14.95 -9.57 -11.84
C ASP A 89 -13.95 -10.27 -10.90
N GLY A 90 -13.17 -9.50 -10.14
CA GLY A 90 -12.12 -10.01 -9.26
C GLY A 90 -10.79 -10.31 -9.96
N CYS A 91 -10.73 -10.29 -11.30
CA CYS A 91 -9.51 -10.62 -12.04
C CYS A 91 -8.46 -9.50 -11.97
N THR A 92 -8.83 -8.29 -11.57
CA THR A 92 -7.92 -7.13 -11.52
C THR A 92 -8.10 -6.37 -10.22
N PHE A 93 -7.00 -6.08 -9.54
CA PHE A 93 -6.94 -5.24 -8.35
C PHE A 93 -5.66 -4.41 -8.34
N SER A 94 -5.59 -3.42 -7.46
CA SER A 94 -4.46 -2.49 -7.36
C SER A 94 -4.09 -2.23 -5.91
N ASN A 95 -2.90 -1.68 -5.69
CA ASN A 95 -2.64 -0.97 -4.44
C ASN A 95 -3.70 0.12 -4.23
N THR A 96 -4.25 0.20 -3.03
CA THR A 96 -4.74 1.45 -2.44
C THR A 96 -3.55 2.19 -1.87
N VAL A 97 -3.42 3.49 -2.15
CA VAL A 97 -2.34 4.32 -1.59
C VAL A 97 -2.94 5.63 -1.12
N VAL A 98 -3.10 5.77 0.19
CA VAL A 98 -3.62 6.98 0.83
C VAL A 98 -2.44 7.83 1.30
N PRO A 99 -2.45 9.15 1.07
CA PRO A 99 -3.54 9.96 0.50
C PRO A 99 -3.59 10.02 -1.03
N ASN A 100 -2.64 9.39 -1.73
CA ASN A 100 -2.40 9.64 -3.15
C ASN A 100 -3.61 9.37 -4.05
N VAL A 101 -4.40 8.32 -3.80
CA VAL A 101 -5.62 8.02 -4.57
C VAL A 101 -6.64 9.16 -4.49
N ILE A 102 -6.68 9.88 -3.35
CA ILE A 102 -7.56 11.03 -3.11
C ILE A 102 -6.97 12.30 -3.74
N ILE A 103 -5.69 12.59 -3.51
CA ILE A 103 -5.07 13.80 -4.05
C ILE A 103 -5.05 13.77 -5.57
N SER A 104 -4.70 12.62 -6.16
CA SER A 104 -4.60 12.49 -7.61
C SER A 104 -5.97 12.47 -8.32
N SER A 105 -7.07 12.19 -7.61
CA SER A 105 -8.42 12.31 -8.19
C SER A 105 -8.85 13.75 -8.46
N LYS A 106 -8.16 14.73 -7.85
CA LYS A 106 -8.38 16.17 -8.11
C LYS A 106 -7.77 16.62 -9.45
N GLY A 107 -6.99 15.77 -10.11
CA GLY A 107 -6.38 16.07 -11.41
C GLY A 107 -7.38 16.10 -12.57
N GLU A 108 -7.12 16.96 -13.55
CA GLU A 108 -7.96 17.07 -14.74
C GLU A 108 -7.91 15.80 -15.61
N GLY A 109 -9.06 15.33 -16.09
CA GLY A 109 -9.16 14.17 -16.98
C GLY A 109 -8.90 12.80 -16.33
N VAL A 110 -8.79 12.73 -15.00
CA VAL A 110 -8.48 11.49 -14.25
C VAL A 110 -9.64 10.48 -14.29
N GLY A 111 -10.89 10.95 -14.23
CA GLY A 111 -12.07 10.12 -14.57
C GLY A 111 -12.45 9.03 -13.56
N TYR A 112 -11.98 9.12 -12.31
CA TYR A 112 -12.46 8.30 -11.18
C TYR A 112 -12.73 9.20 -9.96
N LYS A 113 -13.60 8.77 -9.05
CA LYS A 113 -13.69 9.34 -7.69
C LYS A 113 -13.18 8.34 -6.66
N PRO A 114 -12.52 8.79 -5.59
CA PRO A 114 -12.01 7.87 -4.57
C PRO A 114 -13.11 7.00 -3.94
N GLY A 115 -14.32 7.53 -3.78
CA GLY A 115 -15.46 6.77 -3.23
C GLY A 115 -16.04 5.70 -4.15
N ASP A 116 -15.61 5.60 -5.41
CA ASP A 116 -16.17 4.65 -6.37
C ASP A 116 -15.55 3.25 -6.26
N PHE A 117 -14.33 3.13 -5.72
CA PHE A 117 -13.59 1.87 -5.65
C PHE A 117 -14.16 0.92 -4.59
N ALA A 118 -14.03 -0.38 -4.84
CA ALA A 118 -14.25 -1.40 -3.82
C ALA A 118 -12.96 -1.59 -3.00
N TYR A 119 -12.91 -0.98 -1.81
CA TYR A 119 -11.75 -1.13 -0.92
C TYR A 119 -11.75 -2.49 -0.23
N ILE A 120 -10.61 -3.17 -0.30
CA ILE A 120 -10.48 -4.54 0.18
C ILE A 120 -9.85 -4.58 1.57
N GLY A 121 -8.85 -3.74 1.84
CA GLY A 121 -8.22 -3.64 3.17
C GLY A 121 -6.95 -2.80 3.14
N MET A 122 -6.43 -2.46 4.32
CA MET A 122 -5.10 -1.84 4.50
C MET A 122 -4.21 -2.78 5.29
N THR A 123 -2.92 -2.80 4.97
CA THR A 123 -1.95 -3.75 5.56
C THR A 123 -0.77 -3.07 6.23
N GLU A 124 -0.39 -1.89 5.78
CA GLU A 124 0.80 -1.20 6.29
C GLU A 124 0.70 0.31 6.13
N SER A 125 1.34 1.06 7.02
CA SER A 125 1.58 2.49 6.86
C SER A 125 2.99 2.89 7.27
N SER A 126 3.41 4.07 6.81
CA SER A 126 4.68 4.68 7.17
C SER A 126 4.49 6.18 7.38
N ALA A 127 5.12 6.71 8.44
CA ALA A 127 5.21 8.14 8.66
C ALA A 127 6.00 8.80 7.53
N GLY A 128 5.67 10.04 7.19
CA GLY A 128 6.50 10.88 6.33
C GLY A 128 7.89 11.09 6.92
N THR A 129 8.87 11.35 6.06
CA THR A 129 10.23 11.72 6.42
C THR A 129 10.81 12.65 5.38
N LEU A 130 11.63 13.60 5.83
CA LEU A 130 12.55 14.34 4.98
C LEU A 130 13.90 13.63 5.02
N MET A 131 14.36 13.22 3.85
CA MET A 131 15.68 12.61 3.66
C MET A 131 16.60 13.52 2.87
N VAL A 132 17.89 13.32 3.06
CA VAL A 132 18.98 13.95 2.33
C VAL A 132 19.95 12.86 1.82
N PRO A 133 20.82 13.15 0.84
CA PRO A 133 21.87 12.22 0.43
C PRO A 133 22.79 11.86 1.62
N LYS A 134 23.37 10.65 1.65
CA LYS A 134 24.26 10.22 2.75
C LYS A 134 25.41 11.19 3.03
N ASP A 135 25.98 11.73 1.97
CA ASP A 135 27.11 12.66 2.02
C ASP A 135 26.67 14.14 2.02
N SER A 136 25.38 14.42 2.28
CA SER A 136 24.84 15.78 2.34
C SER A 136 25.55 16.64 3.38
N LYS A 137 25.66 17.93 3.11
CA LYS A 137 26.09 18.94 4.11
C LYS A 137 25.01 19.25 5.15
N TYR A 138 23.75 18.91 4.87
CA TYR A 138 22.64 19.05 5.80
C TYR A 138 22.55 17.77 6.63
N LYS A 139 23.04 17.78 7.88
CA LYS A 139 23.04 16.59 8.75
C LYS A 139 21.87 16.59 9.72
N THR A 140 21.30 17.75 9.99
CA THR A 140 20.13 17.90 10.84
C THR A 140 19.05 18.72 10.13
N ILE A 141 17.86 18.76 10.73
CA ILE A 141 16.78 19.63 10.25
C ILE A 141 17.15 21.11 10.37
N GLU A 142 17.91 21.49 11.41
CA GLU A 142 18.39 22.86 11.62
C GLU A 142 19.34 23.31 10.50
N ASP A 143 20.25 22.44 10.05
CA ASP A 143 21.13 22.72 8.91
C ASP A 143 20.31 23.00 7.63
N PHE A 144 19.26 22.20 7.41
CA PHE A 144 18.38 22.33 6.25
C PHE A 144 17.58 23.63 6.30
N ILE A 145 17.00 23.96 7.47
CA ILE A 145 16.26 25.22 7.68
C ILE A 145 17.17 26.44 7.51
N ALA A 146 18.38 26.40 8.07
CA ALA A 146 19.34 27.50 7.95
C ALA A 146 19.69 27.76 6.48
N ALA A 147 19.96 26.71 5.72
CA ALA A 147 20.29 26.82 4.30
C ALA A 147 19.10 27.30 3.45
N ALA A 148 17.88 26.85 3.74
CA ALA A 148 16.67 27.32 3.08
C ALA A 148 16.42 28.81 3.35
N ASN A 149 16.67 29.27 4.58
CA ASN A 149 16.50 30.68 4.94
C ASN A 149 17.60 31.60 4.38
N GLU A 150 18.84 31.09 4.23
CA GLU A 150 19.93 31.84 3.61
C GLU A 150 19.64 32.10 2.12
N ASN A 151 19.02 31.13 1.44
CA ASN A 151 18.71 31.20 0.01
C ASN A 151 17.28 30.65 -0.28
N PRO A 152 16.22 31.42 0.01
CA PRO A 152 14.84 30.99 -0.20
C PRO A 152 14.60 30.51 -1.63
N GLY A 153 13.94 29.36 -1.77
CA GLY A 153 13.61 28.73 -3.06
C GLY A 153 14.75 27.98 -3.75
N MET A 154 16.00 28.08 -3.27
CA MET A 154 17.15 27.47 -3.94
C MET A 154 17.34 25.98 -3.64
N LEU A 155 16.95 25.52 -2.44
CA LEU A 155 16.99 24.09 -2.14
C LEU A 155 15.92 23.36 -2.93
N THR A 156 16.28 22.20 -3.46
CA THR A 156 15.38 21.36 -4.25
C THR A 156 14.94 20.14 -3.45
N VAL A 157 13.62 19.90 -3.37
CA VAL A 157 13.07 18.74 -2.66
C VAL A 157 12.19 17.91 -3.56
N ALA A 158 12.59 16.64 -3.75
CA ALA A 158 11.85 15.69 -4.55
C ALA A 158 10.66 15.09 -3.79
N GLY A 159 9.59 14.80 -4.53
CA GLY A 159 8.45 14.03 -4.01
C GLY A 159 7.71 13.25 -5.11
N THR A 160 6.71 12.48 -4.71
CA THR A 160 5.96 11.61 -5.65
C THR A 160 4.98 12.41 -6.49
N GLY A 161 5.32 12.66 -7.75
CA GLY A 161 4.48 13.37 -8.73
C GLY A 161 3.92 14.69 -8.19
N GLY A 162 2.76 15.12 -8.69
CA GLY A 162 2.04 16.27 -8.10
C GLY A 162 1.39 15.94 -6.74
N SER A 163 1.13 14.66 -6.46
CA SER A 163 0.45 14.24 -5.23
C SER A 163 1.27 14.49 -3.96
N GLY A 164 2.60 14.56 -4.05
CA GLY A 164 3.46 14.85 -2.91
C GLY A 164 3.60 16.33 -2.59
N LEU A 165 3.22 17.23 -3.52
CA LEU A 165 3.42 18.67 -3.35
C LEU A 165 2.69 19.20 -2.12
N SER A 166 1.41 18.86 -1.95
CA SER A 166 0.63 19.34 -0.80
C SER A 166 1.22 18.94 0.55
N ARG A 167 1.89 17.78 0.62
CA ARG A 167 2.56 17.29 1.85
C ARG A 167 3.87 17.99 2.12
N TRP A 168 4.56 18.36 1.06
CA TRP A 168 5.76 19.15 1.17
C TRP A 168 5.44 20.60 1.56
N THR A 169 4.45 21.22 0.90
CA THR A 169 3.97 22.56 1.25
C THR A 169 3.47 22.65 2.69
N GLN A 170 2.84 21.60 3.21
CA GLN A 170 2.50 21.52 4.64
C GLN A 170 3.75 21.66 5.52
N LEU A 171 4.81 20.91 5.23
CA LEU A 171 6.03 20.96 6.01
C LEU A 171 6.75 22.30 5.86
N GLU A 172 6.81 22.87 4.65
CA GLU A 172 7.34 24.22 4.42
C GLU A 172 6.64 25.25 5.29
N SER A 173 5.31 25.18 5.40
CA SER A 173 4.53 26.06 6.27
C SER A 173 4.81 25.84 7.75
N VAL A 174 5.04 24.59 8.19
CA VAL A 174 5.37 24.26 9.58
C VAL A 174 6.77 24.77 9.95
N LEU A 175 7.74 24.60 9.05
CA LEU A 175 9.13 24.99 9.28
C LEU A 175 9.41 26.47 8.98
N GLY A 176 8.50 27.16 8.28
CA GLY A 176 8.69 28.53 7.84
C GLY A 176 9.80 28.69 6.80
N ILE A 177 9.93 27.73 5.87
CA ILE A 177 10.96 27.73 4.82
C ILE A 177 10.34 27.77 3.42
N GLU A 178 11.14 28.16 2.43
CA GLU A 178 10.76 28.13 1.01
C GLU A 178 11.79 27.32 0.22
N THR A 179 11.32 26.34 -0.55
CA THR A 179 12.15 25.47 -1.39
C THR A 179 11.50 25.25 -2.76
N THR A 180 12.27 24.74 -3.72
CA THR A 180 11.75 24.30 -5.02
C THR A 180 11.33 22.83 -4.96
N TYR A 181 10.04 22.56 -5.13
CA TYR A 181 9.53 21.19 -5.24
C TYR A 181 9.83 20.56 -6.59
N VAL A 182 10.35 19.33 -6.58
CA VAL A 182 10.67 18.56 -7.80
C VAL A 182 9.74 17.34 -7.91
N PRO A 183 8.72 17.36 -8.79
CA PRO A 183 7.77 16.26 -8.93
C PRO A 183 8.41 15.08 -9.68
N VAL A 184 8.64 13.97 -8.99
CA VAL A 184 9.23 12.76 -9.58
C VAL A 184 8.14 11.86 -10.16
N GLY A 185 8.09 11.78 -11.49
CA GLY A 185 7.24 10.82 -12.19
C GLY A 185 7.64 9.38 -11.88
N GLY A 186 6.68 8.48 -11.66
CA GLY A 186 6.95 7.09 -11.27
C GLY A 186 7.18 6.88 -9.76
N GLY A 187 7.21 7.94 -8.95
CA GLY A 187 7.27 7.85 -7.49
C GLY A 187 8.62 7.38 -6.94
N VAL A 188 8.58 6.79 -5.75
CA VAL A 188 9.77 6.61 -4.91
C VAL A 188 10.87 5.76 -5.56
N GLY A 189 10.50 4.79 -6.39
CA GLY A 189 11.46 3.94 -7.11
C GLY A 189 12.46 4.71 -7.99
N LYS A 190 12.05 5.87 -8.53
CA LYS A 190 12.94 6.78 -9.27
C LYS A 190 13.53 7.90 -8.40
N MET A 191 12.84 8.26 -7.32
CA MET A 191 13.25 9.34 -6.43
C MET A 191 14.47 8.98 -5.58
N ILE A 192 14.58 7.73 -5.10
CA ILE A 192 15.74 7.32 -4.28
C ILE A 192 17.06 7.40 -5.06
N PRO A 193 17.18 6.87 -6.30
CA PRO A 193 18.38 7.09 -7.11
C PRO A 193 18.68 8.56 -7.36
N MET A 194 17.66 9.39 -7.55
CA MET A 194 17.80 10.83 -7.77
C MET A 194 18.38 11.54 -6.54
N LEU A 195 17.87 11.21 -5.34
CA LEU A 195 18.40 11.72 -4.09
C LEU A 195 19.82 11.20 -3.83
N ALA A 196 20.05 9.89 -3.94
CA ALA A 196 21.35 9.28 -3.69
C ALA A 196 22.45 9.78 -4.66
N GLY A 197 22.08 10.18 -5.88
CA GLY A 197 22.96 10.81 -6.86
C GLY A 197 23.13 12.32 -6.67
N SER A 198 22.56 12.90 -5.61
CA SER A 198 22.60 14.34 -5.32
C SER A 198 22.06 15.23 -6.45
N HIS A 199 21.06 14.74 -7.20
CA HIS A 199 20.35 15.55 -8.19
C HIS A 199 19.29 16.47 -7.55
N VAL A 200 18.99 16.26 -6.27
CA VAL A 200 18.20 17.13 -5.40
C VAL A 200 18.83 17.20 -4.02
N ASP A 201 18.52 18.27 -3.29
CA ASP A 201 19.05 18.51 -1.93
C ASP A 201 18.33 17.67 -0.87
N GLY A 202 17.04 17.38 -1.08
CA GLY A 202 16.24 16.53 -0.21
C GLY A 202 15.16 15.75 -0.95
N ALA A 203 14.53 14.80 -0.25
CA ALA A 203 13.30 14.15 -0.72
C ALA A 203 12.33 13.87 0.43
N ALA A 204 11.05 14.11 0.20
CA ALA A 204 9.98 13.85 1.17
C ALA A 204 9.14 12.64 0.75
N THR A 205 9.13 11.59 1.59
CA THR A 205 8.33 10.36 1.39
C THR A 205 8.21 9.55 2.68
N GLY A 206 7.89 8.25 2.62
CA GLY A 206 7.76 7.40 3.80
C GLY A 206 9.10 7.03 4.46
N ALA A 207 9.13 7.04 5.79
CA ALA A 207 10.26 6.70 6.65
C ALA A 207 10.81 5.29 6.39
N ASN A 208 9.96 4.38 5.92
CA ASN A 208 10.36 3.03 5.49
C ASN A 208 11.48 3.06 4.42
N HIS A 209 11.53 4.10 3.59
CA HIS A 209 12.58 4.25 2.59
C HIS A 209 13.92 4.67 3.20
N ALA A 210 13.92 5.50 4.24
CA ALA A 210 15.14 5.81 4.97
C ALA A 210 15.71 4.54 5.64
N THR A 211 14.84 3.75 6.30
CA THR A 211 15.22 2.48 6.91
C THR A 211 15.82 1.51 5.90
N LYS A 212 15.16 1.34 4.75
CA LYS A 212 15.62 0.47 3.67
C LYS A 212 16.92 0.94 3.03
N HIS A 213 17.11 2.25 2.89
CA HIS A 213 18.21 2.84 2.13
C HIS A 213 19.25 3.56 3.00
N LYS A 214 19.32 3.25 4.30
CA LYS A 214 20.21 3.88 5.30
C LYS A 214 21.71 3.95 4.95
N GLY A 215 22.15 3.18 3.96
CA GLY A 215 23.53 3.21 3.45
C GLY A 215 23.79 4.34 2.45
N ILE A 216 22.75 4.94 1.86
CA ILE A 216 22.86 5.91 0.75
C ILE A 216 22.02 7.19 0.96
N VAL A 217 21.16 7.22 1.98
CA VAL A 217 20.39 8.41 2.39
C VAL A 217 20.37 8.50 3.92
N ASP A 218 20.17 9.70 4.44
CA ASP A 218 19.91 9.95 5.86
C ASP A 218 18.53 10.61 6.03
N ALA A 219 17.77 10.18 7.03
CA ALA A 219 16.55 10.88 7.46
C ALA A 219 16.93 11.96 8.48
N ILE A 220 16.40 13.17 8.28
CA ILE A 220 16.66 14.32 9.16
C ILE A 220 15.41 14.84 9.86
N LEU A 221 14.22 14.38 9.45
CA LEU A 221 12.95 14.69 10.09
C LEU A 221 11.94 13.58 9.82
N VAL A 222 11.07 13.28 10.79
CA VAL A 222 9.95 12.36 10.67
C VAL A 222 8.64 13.10 10.99
N ALA A 223 7.58 12.75 10.28
CA ALA A 223 6.24 13.30 10.44
C ALA A 223 5.51 12.72 11.66
N GLY A 224 4.76 13.57 12.37
CA GLY A 224 3.93 13.17 13.50
C GLY A 224 4.71 13.08 14.82
N ALA A 225 4.00 12.75 15.90
CA ALA A 225 4.56 12.78 17.25
C ALA A 225 5.27 11.48 17.68
N ASN A 226 4.99 10.36 16.99
CA ASN A 226 5.45 9.04 17.42
C ASN A 226 6.82 8.73 16.85
N GLU A 227 7.73 8.23 17.69
CA GLU A 227 9.02 7.73 17.25
C GLU A 227 8.87 6.59 16.24
N VAL A 228 9.77 6.55 15.26
CA VAL A 228 9.93 5.42 14.34
C VAL A 228 11.09 4.57 14.86
N PRO A 229 10.85 3.35 15.42
CA PRO A 229 11.90 2.58 16.10
C PRO A 229 13.11 2.23 15.23
N THR A 230 12.94 2.21 13.91
CA THR A 230 14.01 1.91 12.95
C THR A 230 14.87 3.14 12.59
N LEU A 231 14.47 4.33 13.03
CA LEU A 231 15.17 5.61 12.86
C LEU A 231 15.41 6.30 14.21
N PRO A 232 16.11 5.64 15.16
CA PRO A 232 16.32 6.20 16.49
C PRO A 232 17.10 7.52 16.42
N GLY A 233 16.63 8.52 17.15
CA GLY A 233 17.28 9.84 17.25
C GLY A 233 16.99 10.81 16.11
N VAL A 234 16.19 10.43 15.11
CA VAL A 234 15.70 11.39 14.11
C VAL A 234 14.57 12.23 14.74
N PRO A 235 14.62 13.57 14.67
CA PRO A 235 13.56 14.43 15.20
C PRO A 235 12.20 14.18 14.57
N ASN A 236 11.16 14.34 15.38
CA ASN A 236 9.75 14.27 14.99
C ASN A 236 9.16 15.67 14.86
N GLU A 237 8.28 15.88 13.87
CA GLU A 237 7.52 17.12 13.67
C GLU A 237 6.00 16.82 13.80
N PRO A 238 5.40 17.04 15.00
CA PRO A 238 4.01 16.74 15.27
C PRO A 238 3.00 17.45 14.36
N ASP A 239 3.31 18.66 13.89
CA ASP A 239 2.38 19.43 13.05
C ASP A 239 2.44 19.02 11.57
N TRP A 240 3.46 18.24 11.18
CA TRP A 240 3.54 17.62 9.88
C TRP A 240 2.75 16.31 9.84
N ASN A 241 1.47 16.41 9.46
CA ASN A 241 0.53 15.28 9.44
C ASN A 241 0.64 14.41 8.17
N TYR A 242 1.84 13.90 7.87
CA TYR A 242 2.09 13.05 6.71
C TYR A 242 2.21 11.57 7.09
N VAL A 243 1.23 10.77 6.66
CA VAL A 243 1.25 9.31 6.73
C VAL A 243 0.89 8.77 5.37
N ILE A 244 1.57 7.70 4.97
CA ILE A 244 1.25 6.94 3.75
C ILE A 244 0.74 5.58 4.20
N THR A 245 -0.46 5.21 3.75
CA THR A 245 -1.07 3.91 4.07
C THR A 245 -1.31 3.13 2.79
N TRP A 246 -0.94 1.85 2.81
CA TRP A 246 -1.07 0.94 1.68
C TRP A 246 -2.05 -0.18 1.98
N GLY A 247 -2.79 -0.54 0.94
CA GLY A 247 -3.81 -1.56 0.97
C GLY A 247 -4.11 -2.10 -0.42
N LEU A 248 -5.26 -2.78 -0.55
CA LEU A 248 -5.75 -3.30 -1.82
C LEU A 248 -7.13 -2.71 -2.13
N MET A 249 -7.41 -2.48 -3.41
CA MET A 249 -8.72 -2.08 -3.92
C MET A 249 -9.01 -2.74 -5.26
N ALA A 250 -10.29 -2.85 -5.59
CA ALA A 250 -10.81 -3.42 -6.83
C ALA A 250 -11.71 -2.40 -7.57
N PRO A 251 -12.04 -2.67 -8.85
CA PRO A 251 -12.86 -1.77 -9.66
C PRO A 251 -14.25 -1.51 -9.05
N PRO A 252 -14.87 -0.36 -9.38
CA PRO A 252 -16.24 -0.06 -8.98
C PRO A 252 -17.21 -1.16 -9.40
N GLY A 253 -18.13 -1.54 -8.50
CA GLY A 253 -19.13 -2.57 -8.77
C GLY A 253 -18.65 -4.00 -8.63
N THR A 254 -17.42 -4.23 -8.13
CA THR A 254 -16.94 -5.59 -7.80
C THR A 254 -17.91 -6.23 -6.78
N PRO A 255 -18.44 -7.43 -7.04
CA PRO A 255 -19.35 -8.13 -6.13
C PRO A 255 -18.82 -8.25 -4.71
N SER A 256 -19.69 -8.08 -3.71
CA SER A 256 -19.28 -8.07 -2.30
C SER A 256 -18.65 -9.37 -1.84
N ASP A 257 -19.10 -10.51 -2.35
CA ASP A 257 -18.52 -11.83 -2.08
C ASP A 257 -17.08 -11.96 -2.63
N ILE A 258 -16.80 -11.37 -3.80
CA ILE A 258 -15.44 -11.29 -4.34
C ILE A 258 -14.57 -10.35 -3.49
N VAL A 259 -15.10 -9.21 -3.04
CA VAL A 259 -14.38 -8.28 -2.15
C VAL A 259 -14.04 -8.96 -0.82
N GLU A 260 -14.97 -9.68 -0.21
CA GLU A 260 -14.72 -10.44 1.03
C GLU A 260 -13.70 -11.57 0.81
N THR A 261 -13.77 -12.27 -0.32
CA THR A 261 -12.77 -13.28 -0.69
C THR A 261 -11.37 -12.67 -0.81
N LEU A 262 -11.26 -11.51 -1.48
CA LEU A 262 -10.01 -10.77 -1.60
C LEU A 262 -9.53 -10.22 -0.26
N ASN A 263 -10.42 -9.80 0.64
CA ASN A 263 -10.05 -9.36 1.99
C ASN A 263 -9.47 -10.52 2.79
N ALA A 264 -10.13 -11.68 2.78
CA ALA A 264 -9.63 -12.88 3.45
C ALA A 264 -8.24 -13.29 2.93
N ALA A 265 -8.05 -13.30 1.60
CA ALA A 265 -6.76 -13.56 0.98
C ALA A 265 -5.69 -12.52 1.37
N LEU A 266 -6.04 -11.23 1.34
CA LEU A 266 -5.15 -10.13 1.72
C LEU A 266 -4.68 -10.26 3.17
N ARG A 267 -5.61 -10.48 4.09
CA ARG A 267 -5.33 -10.61 5.54
C ARG A 267 -4.51 -11.86 5.83
N SER A 268 -4.79 -12.97 5.13
CA SER A 268 -3.97 -14.19 5.22
C SER A 268 -2.54 -13.92 4.74
N ALA A 269 -2.36 -13.32 3.56
CA ALA A 269 -1.05 -13.00 3.02
C ALA A 269 -0.28 -12.00 3.88
N ALA A 270 -0.97 -10.99 4.43
CA ALA A 270 -0.37 -9.99 5.29
C ALA A 270 0.04 -10.53 6.66
N SER A 271 -0.68 -11.51 7.20
CA SER A 271 -0.40 -12.11 8.51
C SER A 271 0.72 -13.17 8.49
N ASP A 272 1.25 -13.51 7.31
CA ASP A 272 2.42 -14.39 7.19
C ASP A 272 3.59 -13.86 8.06
N PRO A 273 4.23 -14.71 8.89
CA PRO A 273 5.30 -14.28 9.79
C PRO A 273 6.49 -13.62 9.09
N ALA A 274 6.85 -14.05 7.88
CA ALA A 274 7.94 -13.44 7.12
C ALA A 274 7.54 -12.06 6.59
N VAL A 275 6.27 -11.88 6.22
CA VAL A 275 5.72 -10.56 5.86
C VAL A 275 5.73 -9.64 7.09
N GLN A 276 5.22 -10.08 8.23
CA GLN A 276 5.20 -9.30 9.48
C GLN A 276 6.61 -8.91 9.96
N ASP A 277 7.57 -9.82 9.87
CA ASP A 277 8.98 -9.54 10.18
C ASP A 277 9.58 -8.51 9.23
N ALA A 278 9.31 -8.62 7.93
CA ALA A 278 9.77 -7.67 6.92
C ALA A 278 9.17 -6.26 7.13
N LEU A 279 7.89 -6.17 7.51
CA LEU A 279 7.22 -4.91 7.83
C LEU A 279 7.84 -4.25 9.07
N THR A 280 8.01 -5.03 10.14
CA THR A 280 8.62 -4.56 11.39
C THR A 280 10.05 -4.06 11.17
N LYS A 281 10.89 -4.84 10.48
CA LYS A 281 12.27 -4.45 10.15
C LYS A 281 12.34 -3.27 9.18
N GLY A 282 11.32 -3.09 8.35
CA GLY A 282 11.17 -1.97 7.43
C GLY A 282 10.68 -0.67 8.08
N GLY A 283 10.29 -0.69 9.36
CA GLY A 283 9.76 0.49 10.04
C GLY A 283 8.32 0.83 9.67
N TYR A 284 7.55 -0.17 9.22
CA TYR A 284 6.13 -0.01 8.94
C TYR A 284 5.29 -0.21 10.21
N VAL A 285 4.15 0.46 10.25
CA VAL A 285 3.05 0.14 11.16
C VAL A 285 2.11 -0.81 10.43
N THR A 286 1.80 -1.95 11.03
CA THR A 286 0.96 -2.98 10.41
C THR A 286 -0.52 -2.71 10.66
N HIS A 287 -1.37 -3.00 9.69
CA HIS A 287 -2.83 -2.92 9.78
C HIS A 287 -3.45 -4.27 9.40
N ASP A 288 -4.64 -4.53 9.92
CA ASP A 288 -5.43 -5.71 9.60
C ASP A 288 -6.91 -5.32 9.50
N MET A 289 -7.27 -4.53 8.48
CA MET A 289 -8.62 -4.01 8.34
C MET A 289 -9.55 -4.99 7.63
N THR A 290 -10.73 -5.21 8.21
CA THR A 290 -11.89 -5.79 7.52
C THR A 290 -12.43 -4.85 6.44
N VAL A 291 -13.31 -5.37 5.57
CA VAL A 291 -13.99 -4.55 4.53
C VAL A 291 -14.76 -3.38 5.16
N ALA A 292 -15.43 -3.59 6.30
CA ALA A 292 -16.13 -2.53 7.00
C ALA A 292 -15.18 -1.45 7.54
N GLU A 293 -14.07 -1.86 8.16
CA GLU A 293 -13.09 -0.93 8.73
C GLU A 293 -12.36 -0.12 7.66
N VAL A 294 -11.99 -0.74 6.54
CA VAL A 294 -11.32 -0.01 5.45
C VAL A 294 -12.25 0.99 4.78
N ASN A 295 -13.54 0.68 4.62
CA ASN A 295 -14.50 1.65 4.09
C ASN A 295 -14.68 2.84 5.02
N ALA A 296 -14.82 2.61 6.34
CA ALA A 296 -14.88 3.69 7.32
C ALA A 296 -13.59 4.53 7.34
N PHE A 297 -12.42 3.90 7.21
CA PHE A 297 -11.14 4.59 7.08
C PHE A 297 -11.09 5.46 5.81
N MET A 298 -11.53 4.94 4.66
CA MET A 298 -11.52 5.68 3.41
C MET A 298 -12.51 6.84 3.41
N ASP A 299 -13.70 6.68 4.01
CA ASP A 299 -14.66 7.78 4.17
C ASP A 299 -14.06 8.93 4.99
N ALA A 300 -13.38 8.59 6.10
CA ALA A 300 -12.70 9.56 6.95
C ALA A 300 -11.55 10.27 6.21
N GLU A 301 -10.72 9.53 5.48
CA GLU A 301 -9.64 10.12 4.70
C GLU A 301 -10.16 10.97 3.54
N ILE A 302 -11.20 10.55 2.82
CA ILE A 302 -11.81 11.35 1.75
C ILE A 302 -12.35 12.68 2.31
N ALA A 303 -13.03 12.64 3.45
CA ALA A 303 -13.53 13.85 4.11
C ALA A 303 -12.39 14.81 4.49
N LYS A 304 -11.24 14.30 4.92
CA LYS A 304 -10.06 15.10 5.27
C LYS A 304 -9.45 15.89 4.11
N TYR A 305 -9.63 15.45 2.86
CA TYR A 305 -9.16 16.18 1.67
C TYR A 305 -10.32 16.71 0.81
N ALA A 306 -11.53 16.84 1.37
CA ALA A 306 -12.67 17.40 0.65
C ALA A 306 -12.50 18.91 0.35
N ASP A 307 -11.74 19.60 1.21
CA ASP A 307 -11.32 21.00 1.04
C ASP A 307 -9.98 21.11 0.27
#